data_AF-A0A3D5CIM5-F1
#
_entry.id   AF-A0A3D5CIM5-F1
#
_cell.length_a   1.000
_cell.length_b   1.000
_cell.length_c   1.000
_cell.angle_alpha   90.00
_cell.angle_beta   90.00
_cell.angle_gamma   90.00
#
_symmetry.space_group_name_H-M   'P 1'
#
loop_
_entity.id
_entity.type
_entity.pdbx_description
1 polymer ?
#
loop_
_entity_poly.entity_id
_entity_poly.type
_entity_poly.pdbx_seq_one_letter_code
_entity_poly.pdbx_strand_id
1 'polypeptide(L)'
;AVLGAEAARRSRRSAADARTLHSALSGAGLAVAFNAPLGGSLFVIEEVAQSVRARIVLPTLTGVAVAVATAWIVVGNAPIFQVAPVPPPDLAQVGVFAVFGLLTGILGAGYNRLILGFLTAARAARRVPPVAQAAIIGGAVGLLLFLDPLGAGGGDPISQGLLRGESLIPIVLAATLVIRFLAGPLSYAAGTPGGLFAPLLAIGALWGALCGSVAKLILPEVADTTVVVFVLVGMTSMFAATIRAPLTGIAVVVEMTALATVLAPMLAASVCAILVAAALRTRPIYEDLRERMLHPPAVRSVFPPRRDRP
;
A
#
# COMPACT_ATOMS: atom_id res chain seq x y z
N ALA A 1 -7.54 -2.64 15.88
CA ALA A 1 -8.08 -1.39 16.45
C ALA A 1 -9.37 -1.59 17.25
N VAL A 2 -10.46 -2.08 16.62
CA VAL A 2 -11.77 -2.31 17.31
C VAL A 2 -11.64 -3.28 18.49
N LEU A 3 -10.96 -4.41 18.30
CA LEU A 3 -10.69 -5.37 19.38
C LEU A 3 -9.92 -4.74 20.56
N GLY A 4 -8.98 -3.83 20.28
CA GLY A 4 -8.26 -3.11 21.32
C GLY A 4 -9.12 -2.13 22.10
N ALA A 5 -10.03 -1.43 21.40
CA ALA A 5 -11.02 -0.58 22.07
C ALA A 5 -11.98 -1.41 22.94
N GLU A 6 -12.39 -2.59 22.49
CA GLU A 6 -13.24 -3.50 23.26
C GLU A 6 -12.51 -4.06 24.48
N ALA A 7 -11.27 -4.50 24.33
CA ALA A 7 -10.44 -4.96 25.45
C ALA A 7 -10.27 -3.86 26.53
N ALA A 8 -10.07 -2.62 26.10
CA ALA A 8 -9.99 -1.47 27.01
C ALA A 8 -11.30 -1.21 27.76
N ARG A 9 -12.45 -1.31 27.07
CA ARG A 9 -13.79 -1.17 27.68
C ARG A 9 -14.03 -2.26 28.73
N ARG A 10 -13.75 -3.53 28.40
CA ARG A 10 -13.96 -4.66 29.31
C ARG A 10 -13.07 -4.58 30.55
N SER A 11 -11.85 -4.10 30.40
CA SER A 11 -10.89 -3.93 31.51
C SER A 11 -11.08 -2.61 32.30
N ARG A 12 -12.15 -1.85 32.03
CA ARG A 12 -12.50 -0.58 32.69
C ARG A 12 -11.33 0.42 32.77
N ARG A 13 -10.53 0.47 31.71
CA ARG A 13 -9.33 1.32 31.63
C ARG A 13 -9.70 2.78 31.43
N SER A 14 -8.76 3.67 31.77
CA SER A 14 -8.92 5.10 31.53
C SER A 14 -9.11 5.40 30.03
N ALA A 15 -9.71 6.55 29.70
CA ALA A 15 -9.88 6.96 28.30
C ALA A 15 -8.52 7.10 27.57
N ALA A 16 -7.45 7.46 28.28
CA ALA A 16 -6.10 7.56 27.73
C ALA A 16 -5.52 6.18 27.37
N ASP A 17 -5.73 5.19 28.23
CA ASP A 17 -5.31 3.80 27.99
C ASP A 17 -6.14 3.16 26.88
N ALA A 18 -7.44 3.46 26.80
CA ALA A 18 -8.31 2.99 25.72
C ALA A 18 -7.87 3.49 24.35
N ARG A 19 -7.50 4.78 24.23
CA ARG A 19 -6.91 5.34 22.99
C ARG A 19 -5.58 4.69 22.64
N THR A 20 -4.77 4.42 23.66
CA THR A 20 -3.48 3.74 23.52
C THR A 20 -3.67 2.33 22.96
N LEU A 21 -4.56 1.53 23.56
CA LEU A 21 -4.86 0.16 23.12
C LEU A 21 -5.51 0.13 21.73
N HIS A 22 -6.38 1.08 21.42
CA HIS A 22 -6.97 1.21 20.08
C HIS A 22 -5.90 1.38 19.00
N SER A 23 -4.96 2.31 19.24
CA SER A 23 -3.87 2.64 18.31
C SER A 23 -2.85 1.52 18.25
N ALA A 24 -2.41 1.00 19.40
CA ALA A 24 -1.41 -0.06 19.50
C ALA A 24 -1.85 -1.35 18.79
N LEU A 25 -3.13 -1.71 18.89
CA LEU A 25 -3.68 -2.91 18.26
C LEU A 25 -4.21 -2.66 16.85
N SER A 26 -3.93 -1.51 16.24
CA SER A 26 -4.28 -1.26 14.83
C SER A 26 -3.37 -2.03 13.86
N GLY A 27 -2.08 -2.15 14.17
CA GLY A 27 -1.09 -2.88 13.37
C GLY A 27 -1.18 -4.40 13.42
N ALA A 28 -1.87 -4.97 14.41
CA ALA A 28 -2.03 -6.42 14.56
C ALA A 28 -2.72 -7.06 13.35
N GLY A 29 -3.74 -6.41 12.78
CA GLY A 29 -4.41 -6.89 11.58
C GLY A 29 -3.51 -6.83 10.35
N LEU A 30 -2.68 -5.78 10.24
CA LEU A 30 -1.71 -5.65 9.16
C LEU A 30 -0.63 -6.74 9.25
N ALA A 31 -0.10 -6.99 10.44
CA ALA A 31 0.89 -8.03 10.68
C ALA A 31 0.36 -9.42 10.31
N VAL A 32 -0.88 -9.74 10.68
CA VAL A 32 -1.52 -11.00 10.32
C VAL A 32 -1.78 -11.08 8.82
N ALA A 33 -2.30 -10.03 8.20
CA ALA A 33 -2.65 -10.02 6.78
C ALA A 33 -1.44 -10.23 5.86
N PHE A 34 -0.26 -9.74 6.26
CA PHE A 34 0.96 -9.82 5.46
C PHE A 34 2.03 -10.77 6.01
N ASN A 35 1.72 -11.53 7.06
CA ASN A 35 2.70 -12.30 7.83
C ASN A 35 3.95 -11.44 8.18
N ALA A 36 3.72 -10.18 8.57
CA ALA A 36 4.74 -9.15 8.72
C ALA A 36 4.67 -8.48 10.11
N PRO A 37 5.15 -9.15 11.18
CA PRO A 37 5.19 -8.61 12.54
C PRO A 37 5.86 -7.23 12.66
N LEU A 38 7.04 -7.05 12.07
CA LEU A 38 7.77 -5.78 12.12
C LEU A 38 7.05 -4.73 11.28
N GLY A 39 6.57 -5.08 10.09
CA GLY A 39 5.76 -4.21 9.24
C GLY A 39 4.51 -3.68 9.95
N GLY A 40 3.76 -4.57 10.61
CA GLY A 40 2.58 -4.19 11.39
C GLY A 40 2.91 -3.27 12.57
N SER A 41 4.02 -3.53 13.26
CA SER A 41 4.46 -2.74 14.40
C SER A 41 4.96 -1.35 13.99
N LEU A 42 5.78 -1.29 12.94
CA LEU A 42 6.29 -0.06 12.38
C LEU A 42 5.18 0.80 11.79
N PHE A 43 4.15 0.20 11.17
CA PHE A 43 3.00 0.95 10.70
C PHE A 43 2.31 1.74 11.82
N VAL A 44 2.19 1.14 13.00
CA VAL A 44 1.62 1.85 14.15
C VAL A 44 2.53 3.00 14.58
N ILE A 45 3.84 2.77 14.64
CA ILE A 45 4.80 3.75 15.15
C ILE A 45 4.99 4.91 14.18
N GLU A 46 5.09 4.61 12.88
CA GLU A 46 5.46 5.52 11.81
C GLU A 46 4.24 6.24 11.21
N GLU A 47 3.11 5.54 11.02
CA GLU A 47 1.94 6.11 10.34
C GLU A 47 0.76 6.38 11.28
N VAL A 48 0.36 5.42 12.13
CA VAL A 48 -0.87 5.57 12.94
C VAL A 48 -0.70 6.50 14.14
N ALA A 49 0.33 6.23 14.96
CA ALA A 49 0.58 6.94 16.21
C ALA A 49 1.64 8.03 16.06
N GLN A 50 2.50 7.94 15.04
CA GLN A 50 3.61 8.86 14.79
C GLN A 50 4.43 9.12 16.08
N SER A 51 4.69 8.07 16.85
CA SER A 51 5.23 8.17 18.21
C SER A 51 5.99 6.92 18.63
N VAL A 52 7.24 7.11 19.07
CA VAL A 52 8.15 6.05 19.57
C VAL A 52 8.10 5.88 21.10
N ARG A 53 7.06 6.39 21.77
CA ARG A 53 6.97 6.30 23.23
C ARG A 53 6.71 4.84 23.65
N ALA A 54 7.40 4.35 24.69
CA ALA A 54 7.26 2.98 25.20
C ALA A 54 5.80 2.57 25.49
N ARG A 55 4.99 3.52 25.96
CA ARG A 55 3.54 3.39 26.19
C ARG A 55 2.71 3.05 24.94
N ILE A 56 3.20 3.29 23.73
CA ILE A 56 2.59 2.83 22.47
C ILE A 56 3.34 1.60 21.95
N VAL A 57 4.68 1.65 21.94
CA VAL A 57 5.53 0.62 21.34
C VAL A 57 5.35 -0.74 22.01
N LEU A 58 5.41 -0.81 23.34
CA LEU A 58 5.32 -2.10 24.05
C LEU A 58 3.95 -2.78 23.85
N PRO A 59 2.80 -2.10 24.06
CA PRO A 59 1.50 -2.72 23.77
C PRO A 59 1.33 -3.11 22.29
N THR A 60 1.93 -2.36 21.37
CA THR A 60 1.91 -2.67 19.93
C THR A 60 2.63 -3.98 19.66
N LEU A 61 3.90 -4.08 20.09
CA LEU A 61 4.72 -5.27 19.89
C LEU A 61 4.09 -6.51 20.53
N THR A 62 3.59 -6.39 21.77
CA THR A 62 2.90 -7.50 22.45
C THR A 62 1.66 -7.92 21.68
N GLY A 63 0.82 -6.97 21.27
CA GLY A 63 -0.41 -7.27 20.55
C GLY A 63 -0.18 -7.90 19.18
N VAL A 64 0.80 -7.39 18.43
CA VAL A 64 1.21 -7.94 17.14
C VAL A 64 1.78 -9.35 17.30
N ALA A 65 2.67 -9.56 18.27
CA ALA A 65 3.26 -10.88 18.52
C ALA A 65 2.19 -11.93 18.85
N VAL A 66 1.23 -11.59 19.73
CA VAL A 66 0.11 -12.48 20.07
C VAL A 66 -0.77 -12.74 18.85
N ALA A 67 -1.09 -11.72 18.06
CA ALA A 67 -1.95 -11.87 16.89
C ALA A 67 -1.32 -12.77 15.82
N VAL A 68 -0.03 -12.56 15.52
CA VAL A 68 0.70 -13.37 14.53
C VAL A 68 0.91 -14.80 15.03
N ALA A 69 1.32 -15.00 16.29
CA ALA A 69 1.44 -16.34 16.87
C ALA A 69 0.11 -17.12 16.79
N THR A 70 -1.01 -16.42 17.04
CA THR A 70 -2.34 -17.01 16.88
C THR A 70 -2.64 -17.37 15.43
N ALA A 71 -2.29 -16.49 14.48
CA ALA A 71 -2.49 -16.73 13.06
C ALA A 71 -1.66 -17.92 12.55
N TRP A 72 -0.41 -18.07 13.00
CA TRP A 72 0.47 -19.16 12.60
C TRP A 72 -0.08 -20.55 12.95
N ILE A 73 -0.88 -20.68 14.01
CA ILE A 73 -1.57 -21.93 14.35
C ILE A 73 -2.58 -22.33 13.27
N VAL A 74 -3.18 -21.35 12.57
CA VAL A 74 -4.27 -21.56 11.60
C VAL A 74 -3.75 -21.60 10.17
N VAL A 75 -2.89 -20.65 9.79
CA VAL A 75 -2.45 -20.44 8.39
C VAL A 75 -0.96 -20.71 8.16
N GLY A 76 -0.19 -21.01 9.21
CA GLY A 76 1.26 -21.22 9.12
C GLY A 76 2.08 -19.92 9.06
N ASN A 77 3.40 -20.07 8.94
CA ASN A 77 4.37 -18.96 9.01
C ASN A 77 5.22 -18.77 7.75
N ALA A 78 4.83 -19.37 6.62
CA ALA A 78 5.57 -19.24 5.38
C ALA A 78 5.54 -17.80 4.85
N PRO A 79 6.62 -17.32 4.20
CA PRO A 79 6.59 -16.04 3.49
C PRO A 79 5.51 -16.02 2.41
N ILE A 80 4.86 -14.87 2.23
CA ILE A 80 3.81 -14.69 1.22
C ILE A 80 4.37 -14.87 -0.19
N PHE A 81 5.57 -14.36 -0.43
CA PHE A 81 6.26 -14.45 -1.70
C PHE A 81 7.51 -15.33 -1.59
N GLN A 82 7.61 -16.28 -2.51
CA GLN A 82 8.79 -17.12 -2.68
C GLN A 82 9.73 -16.43 -3.66
N VAL A 83 10.95 -16.10 -3.20
CA VAL A 83 11.95 -15.39 -4.00
C VAL A 83 13.28 -16.13 -3.88
N ALA A 84 13.96 -16.33 -5.01
CA ALA A 84 15.30 -16.92 -5.00
C ALA A 84 16.29 -15.98 -4.28
N PRO A 85 17.37 -16.51 -3.67
CA PRO A 85 18.39 -15.68 -3.06
C PRO A 85 18.95 -14.64 -4.04
N VAL A 86 18.98 -13.38 -3.61
CA VAL A 86 19.50 -12.27 -4.41
C VAL A 86 20.81 -11.77 -3.77
N PRO A 87 21.92 -11.68 -4.53
CA PRO A 87 23.18 -11.18 -3.99
C PRO A 87 23.05 -9.70 -3.57
N PRO A 88 23.79 -9.26 -2.55
CA PRO A 88 23.81 -7.84 -2.18
C PRO A 88 24.25 -6.96 -3.35
N PRO A 89 23.56 -5.84 -3.62
CA PRO A 89 23.94 -4.92 -4.68
C PRO A 89 25.22 -4.16 -4.33
N ASP A 90 26.00 -3.81 -5.34
CA ASP A 90 27.15 -2.92 -5.16
C ASP A 90 26.71 -1.46 -4.92
N LEU A 91 27.66 -0.59 -4.58
CA LEU A 91 27.38 0.83 -4.29
C LEU A 91 26.86 1.59 -5.52
N ALA A 92 27.33 1.25 -6.73
CA ALA A 92 26.89 1.92 -7.96
C ALA A 92 25.41 1.62 -8.25
N GLN A 93 24.99 0.38 -8.02
CA GLN A 93 23.59 -0.04 -8.10
C GLN A 93 22.70 0.73 -7.13
N VAL A 94 23.17 1.05 -5.91
CA VAL A 94 22.40 1.90 -4.98
C VAL A 94 22.08 3.26 -5.59
N GLY A 95 23.02 3.86 -6.34
CA GLY A 95 22.78 5.12 -7.07
C GLY A 95 21.72 4.99 -8.16
N VAL A 96 21.72 3.88 -8.91
CA VAL A 96 20.68 3.57 -9.91
C VAL A 96 19.30 3.48 -9.26
N PHE A 97 19.20 2.80 -8.11
CA PHE A 97 17.95 2.67 -7.39
C PHE A 97 17.47 3.98 -6.76
N ALA A 98 18.37 4.88 -6.38
CA ALA A 98 18.00 6.24 -5.97
C ALA A 98 17.31 7.00 -7.12
N VAL A 99 17.87 6.95 -8.34
CA VAL A 99 17.26 7.56 -9.54
C VAL A 99 15.91 6.90 -9.87
N PHE A 100 15.84 5.57 -9.82
CA PHE A 100 14.57 4.85 -9.98
C PHE A 100 13.53 5.31 -8.94
N GLY A 101 13.93 5.50 -7.69
CA GLY A 101 13.09 6.08 -6.64
C GLY A 101 12.53 7.45 -6.99
N LEU A 102 13.32 8.33 -7.62
CA LEU A 102 12.82 9.64 -8.09
C LEU A 102 11.65 9.46 -9.07
N LEU A 103 11.77 8.53 -10.03
CA LEU A 103 10.71 8.23 -10.98
C LEU A 103 9.48 7.62 -10.30
N THR A 104 9.68 6.69 -9.35
CA THR A 104 8.60 6.11 -8.56
C THR A 104 7.85 7.15 -7.75
N GLY A 105 8.53 8.22 -7.29
CA GLY A 105 7.89 9.35 -6.62
C GLY A 105 6.87 10.08 -7.50
N ILE A 106 7.16 10.23 -8.81
CA ILE A 106 6.22 10.81 -9.78
C ILE A 106 5.00 9.90 -9.93
N LEU A 107 5.24 8.60 -10.08
CA LEU A 107 4.18 7.60 -10.23
C LEU A 107 3.26 7.56 -8.99
N GLY A 108 3.82 7.54 -7.79
CA GLY A 108 3.09 7.57 -6.53
C GLY A 108 2.27 8.85 -6.35
N ALA A 109 2.83 10.01 -6.72
CA ALA A 109 2.09 11.28 -6.72
C ALA A 109 0.89 11.24 -7.69
N GLY A 110 1.07 10.67 -8.88
CA GLY A 110 -0.01 10.42 -9.83
C GLY A 110 -1.10 9.50 -9.25
N TYR A 111 -0.70 8.43 -8.58
CA TYR A 111 -1.61 7.46 -7.99
C TYR A 111 -2.46 8.07 -6.86
N ASN A 112 -1.86 8.86 -5.97
CA ASN A 112 -2.60 9.59 -4.93
C ASN A 112 -3.64 10.52 -5.53
N ARG A 113 -3.26 11.30 -6.56
CA ARG A 113 -4.19 12.20 -7.25
C ARG A 113 -5.33 11.43 -7.91
N LEU A 114 -5.06 10.25 -8.46
CA LEU A 114 -6.06 9.42 -9.10
C LEU A 114 -7.05 8.81 -8.10
N ILE A 115 -6.58 8.31 -6.94
CA ILE A 115 -7.45 7.85 -5.85
C ILE A 115 -8.41 8.97 -5.43
N LEU A 116 -7.86 10.15 -5.13
CA LEU A 116 -8.64 11.29 -4.68
C LEU A 116 -9.59 11.80 -5.78
N GLY A 117 -9.16 11.76 -7.04
CA GLY A 117 -9.94 12.11 -8.22
C GLY A 117 -11.16 11.22 -8.40
N PHE A 118 -10.98 9.89 -8.39
CA PHE A 118 -12.11 8.95 -8.49
C PHE A 118 -13.05 9.05 -7.29
N LEU A 119 -12.54 9.23 -6.07
CA LEU A 119 -13.38 9.49 -4.90
C LEU A 119 -14.21 10.78 -5.05
N THR A 120 -13.64 11.83 -5.64
CA THR A 120 -14.38 13.07 -5.93
C THR A 120 -15.43 12.85 -7.01
N ALA A 121 -15.09 12.14 -8.10
CA ALA A 121 -16.02 11.84 -9.19
C ALA A 121 -17.20 10.98 -8.73
N ALA A 122 -16.92 9.94 -7.95
CA ALA A 122 -17.91 9.13 -7.25
C ALA A 122 -18.90 9.98 -6.45
N ARG A 123 -18.40 10.87 -5.59
CA ARG A 123 -19.25 11.77 -4.79
C ARG A 123 -20.02 12.79 -5.64
N ALA A 124 -19.48 13.20 -6.79
CA ALA A 124 -20.14 14.13 -7.70
C ALA A 124 -21.35 13.49 -8.43
N ALA A 125 -21.36 12.16 -8.60
CA ALA A 125 -22.43 11.39 -9.21
C ALA A 125 -23.68 11.23 -8.29
N ARG A 126 -24.16 12.33 -7.70
CA ARG A 126 -25.21 12.36 -6.66
C ARG A 126 -26.54 11.70 -7.02
N ARG A 127 -26.81 11.52 -8.32
CA ARG A 127 -28.04 10.89 -8.81
C ARG A 127 -28.00 9.36 -8.73
N VAL A 128 -26.81 8.78 -8.54
CA VAL A 128 -26.62 7.34 -8.43
C VAL A 128 -26.56 6.97 -6.94
N PRO A 129 -27.48 6.12 -6.43
CA PRO A 129 -27.40 5.64 -5.06
C PRO A 129 -26.07 4.93 -4.78
N PRO A 130 -25.50 5.02 -3.56
CA PRO A 130 -24.21 4.40 -3.24
C PRO A 130 -24.13 2.91 -3.57
N VAL A 131 -25.23 2.17 -3.35
CA VAL A 131 -25.32 0.74 -3.68
C VAL A 131 -25.23 0.50 -5.20
N ALA A 132 -25.92 1.32 -5.99
CA ALA A 132 -25.85 1.23 -7.45
C ALA A 132 -24.46 1.60 -7.98
N GLN A 133 -23.82 2.60 -7.38
CA GLN A 133 -22.45 2.97 -7.73
C GLN A 133 -21.47 1.84 -7.42
N ALA A 134 -21.57 1.23 -6.23
CA ALA A 134 -20.76 0.08 -5.85
C ALA A 134 -21.01 -1.13 -6.78
N ALA A 135 -22.27 -1.37 -7.18
CA ALA A 135 -22.61 -2.43 -8.13
C ALA A 135 -22.04 -2.17 -9.53
N ILE A 136 -22.09 -0.92 -10.03
CA ILE A 136 -21.53 -0.55 -11.34
C ILE A 136 -20.00 -0.72 -11.33
N ILE A 137 -19.32 -0.18 -10.31
CA ILE A 137 -17.86 -0.29 -10.19
C ILE A 137 -17.46 -1.75 -9.98
N GLY A 138 -18.15 -2.46 -9.09
CA GLY A 138 -17.92 -3.89 -8.83
C GLY A 138 -18.17 -4.74 -10.07
N GLY A 139 -19.19 -4.44 -10.86
CA GLY A 139 -19.46 -5.10 -12.14
C GLY A 139 -18.37 -4.82 -13.17
N ALA A 140 -17.86 -3.59 -13.27
CA ALA A 140 -16.75 -3.24 -14.15
C ALA A 140 -15.44 -3.95 -13.74
N VAL A 141 -15.11 -3.96 -12.45
CA VAL A 141 -13.92 -4.66 -11.93
C VAL A 141 -14.09 -6.18 -12.04
N GLY A 142 -15.29 -6.71 -11.84
CA GLY A 142 -15.61 -8.12 -12.02
C GLY A 142 -15.51 -8.57 -13.48
N LEU A 143 -16.00 -7.75 -14.41
CA LEU A 143 -15.83 -7.98 -15.86
C LEU A 143 -14.35 -7.95 -16.24
N LEU A 144 -13.57 -7.00 -15.68
CA LEU A 144 -12.13 -6.96 -15.89
C LEU A 144 -11.46 -8.25 -15.40
N LEU A 145 -11.78 -8.73 -14.19
CA LEU A 145 -11.25 -10.00 -13.67
C LEU A 145 -11.65 -11.22 -14.50
N PHE A 146 -12.84 -11.19 -15.12
CA PHE A 146 -13.30 -12.24 -16.01
C PHE A 146 -12.50 -12.27 -17.33
N LEU A 147 -12.16 -11.10 -17.88
CA LEU A 147 -11.40 -10.98 -19.14
C LEU A 147 -9.88 -11.14 -18.93
N ASP A 148 -9.35 -10.58 -17.85
CA ASP A 148 -7.95 -10.61 -17.47
C ASP A 148 -7.84 -10.79 -15.93
N PRO A 149 -7.58 -12.02 -15.45
CA PRO A 149 -7.44 -12.31 -14.02
C PRO A 149 -6.32 -11.51 -13.32
N LEU A 150 -5.32 -11.02 -14.06
CA LEU A 150 -4.20 -10.25 -13.50
C LEU A 150 -4.47 -8.74 -13.48
N GLY A 151 -5.52 -8.28 -14.17
CA GLY A 151 -5.88 -6.87 -14.33
C GLY A 151 -6.41 -6.20 -13.05
N ALA A 152 -6.87 -6.96 -12.05
CA ALA A 152 -7.41 -6.42 -10.79
C ALA A 152 -7.15 -7.35 -9.58
N GLY A 153 -7.79 -7.11 -8.44
CA GLY A 153 -7.57 -7.85 -7.18
C GLY A 153 -6.32 -7.40 -6.41
N GLY A 154 -5.90 -8.18 -5.41
CA GLY A 154 -4.77 -7.83 -4.51
C GLY A 154 -3.44 -7.71 -5.24
N GLY A 155 -3.22 -8.56 -6.26
CA GLY A 155 -2.00 -8.55 -7.08
C GLY A 155 -0.91 -9.52 -6.62
N ASP A 156 -1.23 -10.43 -5.70
CA ASP A 156 -0.28 -11.46 -5.25
C ASP A 156 0.19 -12.37 -6.40
N PRO A 157 -0.68 -12.88 -7.30
CA PRO A 157 -0.24 -13.75 -8.40
C PRO A 157 0.75 -13.07 -9.35
N ILE A 158 0.45 -11.82 -9.75
CA ILE A 158 1.33 -11.06 -10.64
C ILE A 158 2.65 -10.71 -9.92
N SER A 159 2.59 -10.30 -8.65
CA SER A 159 3.81 -9.97 -7.89
C SER A 159 4.69 -11.21 -7.70
N GLN A 160 4.09 -12.36 -7.37
CA GLN A 160 4.79 -13.63 -7.22
C GLN A 160 5.45 -14.09 -8.53
N GLY A 161 4.77 -13.97 -9.67
CA GLY A 161 5.36 -14.31 -10.98
C GLY A 161 6.58 -13.45 -11.28
N LEU A 162 6.46 -12.13 -11.14
CA LEU A 162 7.57 -11.19 -11.33
C LEU A 162 8.75 -11.48 -10.39
N LEU A 163 8.49 -11.82 -9.13
CA LEU A 163 9.51 -12.18 -8.15
C LEU A 163 10.18 -13.54 -8.43
N ARG A 164 9.54 -14.44 -9.18
CA ARG A 164 10.16 -15.67 -9.71
C ARG A 164 11.03 -15.43 -10.94
N GLY A 165 11.06 -14.20 -11.45
CA GLY A 165 11.73 -13.84 -12.70
C GLY A 165 10.89 -14.17 -13.94
N GLU A 166 9.59 -14.51 -13.79
CA GLU A 166 8.70 -14.66 -14.94
C GLU A 166 8.59 -13.30 -15.64
N SER A 167 9.03 -13.26 -16.90
CA SER A 167 9.07 -12.03 -17.68
C SER A 167 7.86 -11.96 -18.61
N LEU A 168 7.02 -10.94 -18.40
CA LEU A 168 6.04 -10.53 -19.39
C LEU A 168 6.73 -9.71 -20.48
N ILE A 169 6.21 -9.79 -21.71
CA ILE A 169 6.65 -8.92 -22.79
C ILE A 169 6.41 -7.46 -22.35
N PRO A 170 7.37 -6.53 -22.55
CA PRO A 170 7.26 -5.17 -22.00
C PRO A 170 5.95 -4.44 -22.31
N ILE A 171 5.35 -4.69 -23.48
CA ILE A 171 4.06 -4.11 -23.86
C ILE A 171 2.90 -4.62 -23.00
N VAL A 172 2.88 -5.91 -22.68
CA VAL A 172 1.87 -6.53 -21.80
C VAL A 172 2.08 -6.02 -20.38
N LEU A 173 3.33 -5.98 -19.93
CA LEU A 173 3.69 -5.46 -18.61
C LEU A 173 3.24 -4.00 -18.41
N ALA A 174 3.49 -3.15 -19.41
CA ALA A 174 3.05 -1.76 -19.41
C ALA A 174 1.51 -1.66 -19.44
N ALA A 175 0.83 -2.48 -20.25
CA ALA A 175 -0.63 -2.52 -20.27
C ALA A 175 -1.21 -2.93 -18.91
N THR A 176 -0.71 -4.01 -18.29
CA THR A 176 -1.14 -4.47 -16.96
C THR A 176 -0.87 -3.42 -15.89
N LEU A 177 0.27 -2.73 -15.94
CA LEU A 177 0.57 -1.61 -15.05
C LEU A 177 -0.50 -0.52 -15.17
N VAL A 178 -0.80 -0.06 -16.40
CA VAL A 178 -1.81 0.98 -16.63
C VAL A 178 -3.20 0.53 -16.18
N ILE A 179 -3.61 -0.70 -16.52
CA ILE A 179 -4.90 -1.26 -16.13
C ILE A 179 -5.03 -1.24 -14.60
N ARG A 180 -4.06 -1.78 -13.87
CA ARG A 180 -4.10 -1.82 -12.39
C ARG A 180 -3.98 -0.43 -11.78
N PHE A 181 -3.21 0.47 -12.39
CA PHE A 181 -3.04 1.84 -11.94
C PHE A 181 -4.37 2.59 -11.97
N LEU A 182 -5.27 2.26 -12.90
CA LEU A 182 -6.63 2.80 -12.98
C LEU A 182 -7.64 2.00 -12.14
N ALA A 183 -7.60 0.67 -12.23
CA ALA A 183 -8.59 -0.22 -11.62
C ALA A 183 -8.57 -0.16 -10.09
N GLY A 184 -7.40 -0.07 -9.45
CA GLY A 184 -7.29 0.04 -7.99
C GLY A 184 -8.00 1.28 -7.43
N PRO A 185 -7.64 2.49 -7.87
CA PRO A 185 -8.31 3.74 -7.49
C PRO A 185 -9.81 3.76 -7.81
N LEU A 186 -10.21 3.22 -8.96
CA LEU A 186 -11.62 3.08 -9.33
C LEU A 186 -12.36 2.15 -8.35
N SER A 187 -11.80 0.99 -8.06
CA SER A 187 -12.36 0.03 -7.09
C SER A 187 -12.47 0.65 -5.70
N TYR A 188 -11.48 1.44 -5.27
CA TYR A 188 -11.51 2.13 -3.97
C TYR A 188 -12.63 3.18 -3.91
N ALA A 189 -12.93 3.82 -5.03
CA ALA A 189 -14.03 4.78 -5.13
C ALA A 189 -15.43 4.16 -5.05
N ALA A 190 -15.55 2.83 -5.07
CA ALA A 190 -16.82 2.14 -4.78
C ALA A 190 -17.31 2.36 -3.34
N GLY A 191 -16.42 2.73 -2.41
CA GLY A 191 -16.77 2.93 -1.00
C GLY A 191 -17.06 1.65 -0.23
N THR A 192 -16.68 0.49 -0.80
CA THR A 192 -16.77 -0.81 -0.14
C THR A 192 -15.58 -1.04 0.80
N PRO A 193 -15.70 -1.89 1.85
CA PRO A 193 -14.56 -2.22 2.71
C PRO A 193 -13.39 -2.78 1.91
N GLY A 194 -12.21 -2.19 2.06
CA GLY A 194 -11.00 -2.56 1.32
C GLY A 194 -9.78 -1.76 1.75
N GLY A 195 -8.61 -2.19 1.29
CA GLY A 195 -7.32 -1.56 1.60
C GLY A 195 -6.54 -1.19 0.34
N LEU A 196 -5.58 -0.28 0.50
CA LEU A 196 -4.68 0.16 -0.57
C LEU A 196 -3.35 -0.60 -0.59
N PHE A 197 -2.99 -1.29 0.51
CA PHE A 197 -1.67 -1.88 0.72
C PHE A 197 -1.24 -2.87 -0.37
N ALA A 198 -1.94 -4.00 -0.54
CA ALA A 198 -1.55 -5.02 -1.50
C ALA A 198 -1.56 -4.50 -2.95
N PRO A 199 -2.61 -3.76 -3.41
CA PRO A 199 -2.59 -3.15 -4.74
C PRO A 199 -1.41 -2.21 -4.98
N LEU A 200 -1.00 -1.41 -3.99
CA LEU A 200 0.16 -0.52 -4.09
C LEU A 200 1.46 -1.30 -4.30
N LEU A 201 1.66 -2.38 -3.54
CA LEU A 201 2.83 -3.24 -3.72
C LEU A 201 2.85 -3.85 -5.12
N ALA A 202 1.71 -4.33 -5.63
CA ALA A 202 1.61 -4.88 -6.98
C ALA A 202 1.91 -3.83 -8.09
N ILE A 203 1.48 -2.58 -7.93
CA ILE A 203 1.85 -1.48 -8.84
C ILE A 203 3.35 -1.24 -8.79
N GLY A 204 3.94 -1.20 -7.60
CA GLY A 204 5.38 -1.07 -7.42
C GLY A 204 6.17 -2.22 -8.05
N ALA A 205 5.68 -3.45 -7.91
CA ALA A 205 6.26 -4.64 -8.52
C ALA A 205 6.27 -4.55 -10.06
N LEU A 206 5.13 -4.18 -10.66
CA LEU A 206 4.99 -4.00 -12.10
C LEU A 206 5.87 -2.86 -12.65
N TRP A 207 5.91 -1.73 -11.94
CA TRP A 207 6.77 -0.60 -12.27
C TRP A 207 8.26 -0.98 -12.21
N GLY A 208 8.65 -1.67 -11.13
CA GLY A 208 9.97 -2.24 -10.97
C GLY A 208 10.34 -3.18 -12.11
N ALA A 209 9.50 -4.17 -12.40
CA ALA A 209 9.71 -5.10 -13.51
C ALA A 209 9.88 -4.36 -14.84
N LEU A 210 9.04 -3.35 -15.12
CA LEU A 210 9.10 -2.58 -16.37
C LEU A 210 10.42 -1.80 -16.48
N CYS A 211 10.80 -1.07 -15.44
CA CYS A 211 12.07 -0.35 -15.42
C CYS A 211 13.27 -1.29 -15.47
N GLY A 212 13.20 -2.44 -14.78
CA GLY A 212 14.24 -3.47 -14.83
C GLY A 212 14.40 -4.07 -16.21
N SER A 213 13.30 -4.37 -16.90
CA SER A 213 13.33 -4.84 -18.29
C SER A 213 13.95 -3.80 -19.23
N VAL A 214 13.60 -2.51 -19.07
CA VAL A 214 14.21 -1.43 -19.86
C VAL A 214 15.70 -1.26 -19.53
N ALA A 215 16.08 -1.32 -18.26
CA ALA A 215 17.47 -1.23 -17.84
C ALA A 215 18.32 -2.36 -18.45
N LYS A 216 17.78 -3.58 -18.53
CA LYS A 216 18.45 -4.72 -19.18
C LYS A 216 18.65 -4.51 -20.68
N LEU A 217 17.74 -3.81 -21.37
CA LEU A 217 17.90 -3.49 -22.79
C LEU A 217 19.01 -2.46 -23.03
N ILE A 218 19.22 -1.53 -22.10
CA ILE A 218 20.22 -0.45 -22.20
C ILE A 218 21.59 -0.94 -21.73
N LEU A 219 21.62 -1.82 -20.73
CA LEU A 219 22.83 -2.39 -20.12
C LEU A 219 22.73 -3.92 -20.12
N PRO A 220 23.10 -4.60 -21.23
CA PRO A 220 22.92 -6.05 -21.40
C PRO A 220 23.67 -6.91 -20.38
N GLU A 221 24.72 -6.37 -19.73
CA GLU A 221 25.47 -7.06 -18.68
C GLU A 221 24.71 -7.15 -17.34
N VAL A 222 23.52 -6.55 -17.26
CA VAL A 222 22.64 -6.62 -16.11
C VAL A 222 21.99 -8.01 -16.02
N ALA A 223 22.27 -8.73 -14.94
CA ALA A 223 21.73 -10.05 -14.68
C ALA A 223 20.20 -10.02 -14.44
N ASP A 224 19.52 -11.16 -14.67
CA ASP A 224 18.08 -11.30 -14.38
C ASP A 224 17.72 -11.06 -12.92
N THR A 225 18.65 -11.37 -12.00
CA THR A 225 18.53 -11.05 -10.58
C THR A 225 18.33 -9.55 -10.34
N THR A 226 18.84 -8.68 -11.21
CA THR A 226 18.65 -7.24 -11.09
C THR A 226 17.20 -6.83 -11.37
N VAL A 227 16.46 -7.51 -12.25
CA VAL A 227 15.03 -7.23 -12.46
C VAL A 227 14.24 -7.54 -11.18
N VAL A 228 14.54 -8.64 -10.51
CA VAL A 228 13.94 -8.98 -9.20
C VAL A 228 14.26 -7.90 -8.15
N VAL A 229 15.48 -7.36 -8.14
CA VAL A 229 15.82 -6.22 -7.27
C VAL A 229 14.95 -4.99 -7.61
N PHE A 230 14.76 -4.65 -8.88
CA PHE A 230 13.86 -3.57 -9.28
C PHE A 230 12.42 -3.81 -8.82
N VAL A 231 11.92 -5.04 -8.90
CA VAL A 231 10.59 -5.41 -8.39
C VAL A 231 10.50 -5.14 -6.89
N LEU A 232 11.44 -5.66 -6.11
CA LEU A 232 11.49 -5.49 -4.66
C LEU A 232 11.60 -4.00 -4.24
N VAL A 233 12.49 -3.25 -4.89
CA VAL A 233 12.69 -1.81 -4.66
C VAL A 233 11.48 -1.00 -5.14
N GLY A 234 10.82 -1.43 -6.22
CA GLY A 234 9.60 -0.84 -6.75
C GLY A 234 8.45 -0.96 -5.77
N MET A 235 8.27 -2.15 -5.17
CA MET A 235 7.27 -2.39 -4.11
C MET A 235 7.46 -1.43 -2.94
N THR A 236 8.69 -1.31 -2.40
CA THR A 236 8.96 -0.44 -1.23
C THR A 236 8.86 1.05 -1.57
N SER A 237 9.42 1.47 -2.70
CA SER A 237 9.45 2.89 -3.08
C SER A 237 8.07 3.41 -3.49
N MET A 238 7.23 2.59 -4.14
CA MET A 238 5.84 2.94 -4.44
C MET A 238 5.00 3.08 -3.17
N PHE A 239 5.18 2.17 -2.21
CA PHE A 239 4.57 2.25 -0.90
C PHE A 239 4.98 3.55 -0.18
N ALA A 240 6.29 3.84 -0.13
CA ALA A 240 6.84 5.03 0.49
C ALA A 240 6.36 6.33 -0.16
N ALA A 241 6.30 6.40 -1.49
CA ALA A 241 5.81 7.58 -2.23
C ALA A 241 4.34 7.91 -1.90
N THR A 242 3.52 6.87 -1.72
CA THR A 242 2.07 6.98 -1.56
C THR A 242 1.69 7.23 -0.09
N ILE A 243 2.24 6.42 0.82
CA ILE A 243 1.84 6.37 2.23
C ILE A 243 2.72 7.26 3.12
N ARG A 244 3.98 7.51 2.73
CA ARG A 244 4.99 8.23 3.56
C ARG A 244 5.50 7.47 4.79
N ALA A 245 5.39 6.15 4.76
CA ALA A 245 5.92 5.26 5.79
C ALA A 245 7.01 4.32 5.21
N PRO A 246 8.23 4.82 4.94
CA PRO A 246 9.28 4.04 4.29
C PRO A 246 9.75 2.84 5.12
N LEU A 247 9.88 2.96 6.44
CA LEU A 247 10.35 1.84 7.28
C LEU A 247 9.32 0.71 7.31
N THR A 248 8.04 1.07 7.37
CA THR A 248 6.92 0.13 7.27
C THR A 248 6.95 -0.61 5.94
N GLY A 249 7.06 0.11 4.81
CA GLY A 249 7.06 -0.50 3.49
C GLY A 249 8.22 -1.48 3.31
N ILE A 250 9.42 -1.10 3.77
CA ILE A 250 10.61 -1.96 3.73
C ILE A 250 10.40 -3.21 4.60
N ALA A 251 9.98 -3.05 5.85
CA ALA A 251 9.78 -4.19 6.74
C ALA A 251 8.72 -5.16 6.20
N VAL A 252 7.61 -4.65 5.67
CA VAL A 252 6.57 -5.49 5.05
C VAL A 252 7.15 -6.29 3.88
N VAL A 253 7.86 -5.65 2.94
CA VAL A 253 8.41 -6.37 1.77
C VAL A 253 9.47 -7.39 2.19
N VAL A 254 10.35 -7.05 3.14
CA VAL A 254 11.37 -7.96 3.66
C VAL A 254 10.74 -9.18 4.34
N GLU A 255 9.72 -9.00 5.18
CA GLU A 255 9.04 -10.11 5.85
C GLU A 255 8.21 -10.96 4.89
N MET A 256 7.55 -10.35 3.91
CA MET A 256 6.77 -11.07 2.89
C MET A 256 7.65 -11.91 1.95
N THR A 257 8.91 -11.52 1.73
CA THR A 257 9.82 -12.17 0.77
C THR A 257 10.97 -12.95 1.43
N ALA A 258 11.15 -12.79 2.74
CA ALA A 258 12.30 -13.26 3.51
C ALA A 258 13.68 -12.81 2.95
N LEU A 259 13.74 -11.67 2.25
CA LEU A 259 14.97 -11.15 1.65
C LEU A 259 15.37 -9.80 2.24
N ALA A 260 16.50 -9.78 2.97
CA ALA A 260 17.08 -8.58 3.56
C ALA A 260 18.36 -8.08 2.84
N THR A 261 18.82 -8.79 1.81
CA THR A 261 20.07 -8.44 1.08
C THR A 261 19.98 -7.14 0.29
N VAL A 262 18.76 -6.63 0.05
CA VAL A 262 18.46 -5.46 -0.78
C VAL A 262 17.96 -4.25 0.04
N LEU A 263 18.26 -4.19 1.34
CA LEU A 263 17.80 -3.10 2.22
C LEU A 263 18.31 -1.70 1.80
N ALA A 264 19.59 -1.60 1.43
CA ALA A 264 20.20 -0.32 1.04
C ALA A 264 19.52 0.36 -0.16
N PRO A 265 19.31 -0.31 -1.32
CA PRO A 265 18.59 0.32 -2.43
C PRO A 265 17.11 0.56 -2.13
N MET A 266 16.44 -0.30 -1.34
CA MET A 266 15.06 -0.05 -0.91
C MET A 266 14.97 1.26 -0.13
N LEU A 267 15.89 1.51 0.81
CA LEU A 267 15.95 2.74 1.58
C LEU A 267 16.24 3.96 0.69
N ALA A 268 17.27 3.88 -0.16
CA ALA A 268 17.67 4.98 -1.05
C ALA A 268 16.52 5.37 -1.99
N ALA A 269 15.91 4.39 -2.66
CA ALA A 269 14.79 4.62 -3.56
C ALA A 269 13.56 5.18 -2.83
N SER A 270 13.25 4.67 -1.63
CA SER A 270 12.09 5.12 -0.86
C SER A 270 12.23 6.58 -0.41
N VAL A 271 13.42 7.00 0.03
CA VAL A 271 13.70 8.40 0.37
C VAL A 271 13.56 9.29 -0.85
N CYS A 272 14.16 8.92 -1.98
CA CYS A 272 14.05 9.66 -3.24
C CYS A 272 12.60 9.78 -3.73
N ALA A 273 11.84 8.69 -3.66
CA ALA A 273 10.43 8.67 -4.02
C ALA A 273 9.61 9.59 -3.12
N ILE A 274 9.94 9.62 -1.82
CA ILE A 274 9.31 10.54 -0.87
C ILE A 274 9.61 12.00 -1.24
N LEU A 275 10.88 12.34 -1.47
CA LEU A 275 11.30 13.70 -1.81
C LEU A 275 10.57 14.21 -3.06
N VAL A 276 10.49 13.40 -4.12
CA VAL A 276 9.82 13.80 -5.36
C VAL A 276 8.32 13.97 -5.16
N ALA A 277 7.63 13.02 -4.52
CA ALA A 277 6.21 13.18 -4.27
C ALA A 277 5.93 14.43 -3.39
N ALA A 278 6.82 14.74 -2.43
CA ALA A 278 6.70 15.95 -1.61
C ALA A 278 6.92 17.24 -2.43
N ALA A 279 7.90 17.24 -3.33
CA ALA A 279 8.13 18.33 -4.28
C ALA A 279 6.92 18.55 -5.22
N LEU A 280 6.23 17.47 -5.60
CA LEU A 280 4.97 17.50 -6.36
C LEU A 280 3.74 17.91 -5.52
N ARG A 281 3.97 18.30 -4.25
CA ARG A 281 2.97 18.77 -3.29
C ARG A 281 1.83 17.77 -3.03
N THR A 282 2.13 16.47 -3.07
CA THR A 282 1.17 15.44 -2.66
C THR A 282 1.36 15.08 -1.19
N ARG A 283 0.25 15.06 -0.45
CA ARG A 283 0.20 14.66 0.95
C ARG A 283 0.23 13.12 1.07
N PRO A 284 0.60 12.58 2.24
CA PRO A 284 0.37 11.16 2.55
C PRO A 284 -1.09 10.79 2.28
N ILE A 285 -1.33 9.68 1.59
CA ILE A 285 -2.69 9.32 1.17
C ILE A 285 -3.65 9.14 2.36
N TYR A 286 -3.18 8.55 3.46
CA TYR A 286 -4.03 8.33 4.64
C TYR A 286 -4.39 9.63 5.36
N GLU A 287 -3.53 10.65 5.29
CA GLU A 287 -3.86 11.98 5.79
C GLU A 287 -4.98 12.62 4.95
N ASP A 288 -4.87 12.60 3.62
CA ASP A 288 -5.92 13.12 2.73
C ASP A 288 -7.25 12.37 2.90
N LEU A 289 -7.19 11.04 3.07
CA LEU A 289 -8.38 10.22 3.32
C LEU A 289 -9.00 10.53 4.68
N ARG A 290 -8.18 10.71 5.72
CA ARG A 290 -8.63 11.11 7.06
C ARG A 290 -9.32 12.48 7.02
N GLU A 291 -8.71 13.48 6.39
CA GLU A 291 -9.30 14.80 6.23
C GLU A 291 -10.65 14.73 5.50
N ARG A 292 -10.77 13.92 4.44
CA ARG A 292 -12.02 13.71 3.71
C ARG A 292 -13.12 13.00 4.51
N MET A 293 -12.76 12.25 5.54
CA MET A 293 -13.71 11.60 6.45
C MET A 293 -14.17 12.56 7.55
N LEU A 294 -13.26 13.35 8.12
CA LEU A 294 -13.56 14.31 9.19
C LEU A 294 -14.26 15.57 8.67
N HIS A 295 -13.88 16.02 7.47
CA HIS A 295 -14.43 17.18 6.79
C HIS A 295 -14.90 16.76 5.40
N PRO A 296 -16.07 16.11 5.29
CA PRO A 296 -16.66 15.82 3.99
C PRO A 296 -16.83 17.16 3.23
N PRO A 297 -16.29 17.30 2.00
CA PRO A 297 -16.41 18.55 1.25
C PRO A 297 -17.88 18.94 1.14
N ALA A 298 -18.17 20.23 1.38
CA ALA A 298 -19.52 20.75 1.51
C ALA A 298 -20.41 20.27 0.35
N VAL A 299 -21.36 19.42 0.67
CA VAL A 299 -22.38 18.98 -0.27
C VAL A 299 -23.35 20.16 -0.40
N ARG A 300 -23.15 21.06 -1.39
CA ARG A 300 -24.15 22.11 -1.72
C ARG A 300 -25.53 21.44 -1.80
N SER A 301 -26.42 21.69 -0.84
CA SER A 301 -27.75 21.09 -0.85
C SER A 301 -28.51 21.60 -2.07
N VAL A 302 -29.11 20.68 -2.83
CA VAL A 302 -30.05 21.06 -3.92
C VAL A 302 -31.41 21.45 -3.33
N PHE A 303 -31.65 21.10 -2.07
CA PHE A 303 -32.84 21.53 -1.35
C PHE A 303 -32.56 22.88 -0.67
N PRO A 304 -33.37 23.92 -0.97
CA PRO A 304 -33.36 25.14 -0.17
C PRO A 304 -33.72 24.77 1.28
N PRO A 305 -33.21 25.52 2.27
CA PRO A 305 -33.62 25.33 3.66
C PRO A 305 -35.14 25.40 3.71
N ARG A 306 -35.77 24.41 4.37
CA ARG A 306 -37.20 24.47 4.67
C ARG A 306 -37.41 25.79 5.41
N ARG A 307 -38.13 26.73 4.79
CA ARG A 307 -38.68 27.87 5.51
C ARG A 307 -39.61 27.29 6.55
N ASP A 308 -39.23 27.40 7.81
CA ASP A 308 -40.16 27.26 8.92
C ASP A 308 -41.33 28.21 8.61
N ARG A 309 -42.51 27.63 8.38
CA ARG A 309 -43.72 28.43 8.24
C ARG A 309 -44.13 28.87 9.65
N PRO A 310 -44.58 30.13 9.80
CA PRO A 310 -45.01 30.69 11.08
C PRO A 310 -46.20 29.92 11.66
#